data_AF-A0A7J9RTB9-F1
#
_entry.id   AF-A0A7J9RTB9-F1
#
_cell.length_a   1.000
_cell.length_b   1.000
_cell.length_c   1.000
_cell.angle_alpha   90.00
_cell.angle_beta   90.00
_cell.angle_gamma   90.00
#
_symmetry.space_group_name_H-M   'P 1'
#
loop_
_entity.id
_entity.type
_entity.pdbx_description
1 polymer ?
#
loop_
_entity_poly.entity_id
_entity_poly.type
_entity_poly.pdbx_seq_one_letter_code
_entity_poly.pdbx_strand_id
1 'polypeptide(L)'
;MDKDYILKRLNSAEHIPLDELNNYLISKDKDIKHEAWNYVLRNLKSLDKKYLLYLLQFPDTGTRYRAWNEVPVLIKDGLLTLNEVRELIEYFFEMLKDDNITVRALSWYVTLIPLIEIGLVKKEELVQYYKWLCDLEMEELEEIKTELGVKC
;
A
#
# COMPACT_ATOMS: atom_id res chain seq x y z
N MET A 1 26.36 -3.82 -4.10
CA MET A 1 26.01 -4.58 -5.32
C MET A 1 25.69 -3.56 -6.40
N ASP A 2 26.11 -3.81 -7.64
CA ASP A 2 25.91 -2.88 -8.75
C ASP A 2 24.41 -2.72 -9.08
N LYS A 3 23.99 -1.50 -9.42
CA LYS A 3 22.57 -1.17 -9.67
C LYS A 3 22.03 -1.96 -10.86
N ASP A 4 22.76 -1.98 -11.96
CA ASP A 4 22.32 -2.65 -13.19
C ASP A 4 22.21 -4.17 -12.96
N TYR A 5 23.12 -4.73 -12.17
CA TYR A 5 23.02 -6.13 -11.74
C TYR A 5 21.74 -6.41 -10.92
N ILE A 6 21.41 -5.56 -9.94
CA ILE A 6 20.18 -5.71 -9.13
C ILE A 6 18.94 -5.63 -10.03
N LEU A 7 18.85 -4.60 -10.88
CA LEU A 7 17.71 -4.39 -11.77
C LEU A 7 17.53 -5.57 -12.74
N LYS A 8 18.64 -6.08 -13.31
CA LYS A 8 18.61 -7.25 -14.18
C LYS A 8 18.09 -8.49 -13.47
N ARG A 9 18.46 -8.70 -12.21
CA ARG A 9 17.97 -9.83 -11.40
C ARG A 9 16.49 -9.69 -11.08
N LEU A 10 16.05 -8.52 -10.61
CA LEU A 10 14.64 -8.25 -10.33
C LEU A 10 13.75 -8.39 -11.56
N ASN A 11 14.25 -8.07 -12.75
CA ASN A 11 13.51 -8.23 -14.02
C ASN A 11 13.67 -9.63 -14.66
N SER A 12 14.34 -10.57 -13.97
CA SER A 12 14.50 -11.94 -14.46
C SER A 12 13.46 -12.89 -13.84
N ALA A 13 13.44 -14.15 -14.28
CA ALA A 13 12.65 -15.22 -13.66
C ALA A 13 13.33 -15.82 -12.40
N GLU A 14 14.45 -15.23 -11.95
CA GLU A 14 15.17 -15.69 -10.77
C GLU A 14 14.32 -15.55 -9.50
N HIS A 15 14.41 -16.55 -8.62
CA HIS A 15 13.82 -16.44 -7.28
C HIS A 15 14.69 -15.53 -6.40
N ILE A 16 14.11 -14.45 -5.90
CA ILE A 16 14.77 -13.53 -4.97
C ILE A 16 14.35 -13.91 -3.54
N PRO A 17 15.30 -14.26 -2.65
CA PRO A 17 15.00 -14.52 -1.24
C PRO A 17 14.29 -13.34 -0.58
N LEU A 18 13.32 -13.60 0.29
CA LEU A 18 12.46 -12.55 0.87
C LEU A 18 13.25 -11.48 1.65
N ASP A 19 14.29 -11.86 2.39
CA ASP A 19 15.14 -10.90 3.11
C ASP A 19 15.88 -9.97 2.13
N GLU A 20 16.29 -10.49 0.98
CA GLU A 20 16.93 -9.70 -0.08
C GLU A 20 15.90 -8.78 -0.76
N LEU A 21 14.71 -9.31 -1.07
CA LEU A 21 13.61 -8.53 -1.63
C LEU A 21 13.19 -7.39 -0.70
N ASN A 22 13.12 -7.63 0.61
CA ASN A 22 12.82 -6.62 1.62
C ASN A 22 13.82 -5.46 1.59
N ASN A 23 15.12 -5.76 1.43
CA ASN A 23 16.15 -4.73 1.28
C ASN A 23 15.94 -3.86 0.03
N TYR A 24 15.51 -4.47 -1.09
CA TYR A 24 15.19 -3.71 -2.30
C TYR A 24 13.92 -2.88 -2.17
N LEU A 25 12.91 -3.40 -1.47
CA LEU A 25 11.65 -2.70 -1.20
C LEU A 25 11.79 -1.49 -0.27
N ILE A 26 12.89 -1.36 0.49
CA ILE A 26 13.23 -0.17 1.28
C ILE A 26 14.34 0.69 0.66
N SER A 27 14.79 0.35 -0.56
CA SER A 27 15.91 1.03 -1.21
C SER A 27 15.66 2.53 -1.37
N LYS A 28 16.67 3.35 -1.10
CA LYS A 28 16.64 4.79 -1.41
C LYS A 28 16.74 5.07 -2.90
N ASP A 29 17.28 4.12 -3.67
CA ASP A 29 17.26 4.19 -5.13
C ASP A 29 15.84 3.88 -5.62
N LYS A 30 15.20 4.87 -6.21
CA LYS A 30 13.80 4.79 -6.65
C LYS A 30 13.59 3.73 -7.72
N ASP A 31 14.56 3.48 -8.58
CA ASP A 31 14.45 2.50 -9.65
C ASP A 31 14.52 1.08 -9.08
N ILE A 32 15.45 0.83 -8.14
CA ILE A 32 15.52 -0.45 -7.42
C ILE A 32 14.24 -0.69 -6.64
N LYS A 33 13.76 0.29 -5.87
CA LYS A 33 12.51 0.17 -5.11
C LYS A 33 11.32 -0.07 -6.04
N HIS A 34 11.25 0.65 -7.16
CA HIS A 34 10.19 0.47 -8.14
C HIS A 34 10.22 -0.93 -8.75
N GLU A 35 11.39 -1.40 -9.18
CA GLU A 35 11.51 -2.71 -9.81
C GLU A 35 11.34 -3.87 -8.82
N ALA A 36 11.70 -3.69 -7.55
CA ALA A 36 11.42 -4.64 -6.48
C ALA A 36 9.91 -4.82 -6.28
N TRP A 37 9.16 -3.72 -6.35
CA TRP A 37 7.70 -3.81 -6.32
C TRP A 37 7.14 -4.50 -7.56
N ASN A 38 7.67 -4.21 -8.75
CA ASN A 38 7.25 -4.91 -9.98
C ASN A 38 7.53 -6.42 -9.89
N TYR A 39 8.63 -6.82 -9.25
CA TYR A 39 8.90 -8.23 -8.94
C TYR A 39 7.82 -8.84 -8.05
N VAL A 40 7.38 -8.14 -6.99
CA VAL A 40 6.26 -8.58 -6.14
C VAL A 40 5.01 -8.79 -6.99
N LEU A 41 4.63 -7.81 -7.82
CA LEU A 41 3.43 -7.87 -8.67
C LEU A 41 3.46 -9.08 -9.63
N ARG A 42 4.60 -9.33 -10.28
CA ARG A 42 4.78 -10.48 -11.19
C ARG A 42 4.64 -11.82 -10.47
N ASN A 43 4.92 -11.87 -9.17
CA ASN A 43 4.99 -13.08 -8.37
C ASN A 43 3.87 -13.21 -7.32
N LEU A 44 2.84 -12.35 -7.33
CA LEU A 44 1.80 -12.34 -6.29
C LEU A 44 1.20 -13.72 -5.98
N LYS A 45 0.95 -14.53 -7.02
CA LYS A 45 0.35 -15.87 -6.90
C LYS A 45 1.31 -16.94 -6.38
N SER A 46 2.62 -16.71 -6.44
CA SER A 46 3.65 -17.63 -5.94
C SER A 46 4.20 -17.23 -4.57
N LEU A 47 3.93 -16.00 -4.12
CA LEU A 47 4.29 -15.54 -2.78
C LEU A 47 3.44 -16.22 -1.71
N ASP A 48 4.06 -16.54 -0.57
CA ASP A 48 3.35 -17.09 0.58
C ASP A 48 2.33 -16.06 1.12
N LYS A 49 1.15 -16.55 1.48
CA LYS A 49 0.09 -15.74 2.10
C LYS A 49 0.60 -14.89 3.27
N LYS A 50 1.44 -15.47 4.14
CA LYS A 50 2.03 -14.76 5.28
C LYS A 50 2.90 -13.59 4.84
N TYR A 51 3.59 -13.74 3.71
CA TYR A 51 4.38 -12.65 3.15
C TYR A 51 3.50 -11.55 2.54
N LEU A 52 2.40 -11.91 1.88
CA LEU A 52 1.41 -10.92 1.41
C LEU A 52 0.83 -10.11 2.59
N LEU A 53 0.46 -10.76 3.69
CA LEU A 53 0.01 -10.08 4.91
C LEU A 53 1.13 -9.24 5.54
N TYR A 54 2.39 -9.71 5.51
CA TYR A 54 3.54 -8.94 5.96
C TYR A 54 3.73 -7.63 5.18
N LEU A 55 3.49 -7.62 3.87
CA LEU A 55 3.59 -6.40 3.05
C LEU A 55 2.58 -5.32 3.48
N LEU A 56 1.42 -5.70 4.04
CA LEU A 56 0.42 -4.75 4.55
C LEU A 56 0.84 -4.03 5.85
N GLN A 57 1.84 -4.58 6.54
CA GLN A 57 2.46 -3.99 7.74
C GLN A 57 3.92 -3.60 7.49
N PHE A 58 4.32 -3.46 6.22
CA PHE A 58 5.73 -3.27 5.86
C PHE A 58 6.31 -1.96 6.45
N PRO A 59 7.55 -1.93 6.95
CA PRO A 59 8.08 -0.75 7.65
C PRO A 59 8.17 0.53 6.81
N ASP A 60 8.48 0.40 5.51
CA ASP A 60 8.49 1.54 4.58
C ASP A 60 7.07 1.83 4.10
N THR A 61 6.53 3.00 4.46
CA THR A 61 5.13 3.33 4.18
C THR A 61 4.84 3.53 2.69
N GLY A 62 5.84 3.89 1.89
CA GLY A 62 5.72 3.93 0.43
C GLY A 62 5.47 2.54 -0.19
N THR A 63 6.19 1.52 0.28
CA THR A 63 5.93 0.13 -0.12
C THR A 63 4.63 -0.39 0.49
N ARG A 64 4.36 -0.09 1.77
CA ARG A 64 3.11 -0.48 2.43
C ARG A 64 1.88 0.04 1.69
N TYR A 65 1.89 1.31 1.27
CA TYR A 65 0.86 1.93 0.46
C TYR A 65 0.56 1.12 -0.82
N ARG A 66 1.62 0.72 -1.54
CA ARG A 66 1.46 -0.10 -2.74
C ARG A 66 0.84 -1.47 -2.43
N ALA A 67 1.20 -2.08 -1.29
CA ALA A 67 0.58 -3.33 -0.86
C ALA A 67 -0.91 -3.17 -0.55
N TRP A 68 -1.32 -2.08 0.10
CA TRP A 68 -2.73 -1.79 0.35
C TRP A 68 -3.53 -1.51 -0.93
N ASN A 69 -2.93 -0.90 -1.96
CA ASN A 69 -3.59 -0.74 -3.26
C ASN A 69 -3.95 -2.07 -3.93
N GLU A 70 -3.18 -3.13 -3.66
CA GLU A 70 -3.43 -4.46 -4.23
C GLU A 70 -4.49 -5.24 -3.45
N VAL A 71 -4.87 -4.84 -2.24
CA VAL A 71 -5.83 -5.57 -1.39
C VAL A 71 -7.13 -5.96 -2.11
N PRO A 72 -7.80 -5.07 -2.87
CA PRO A 72 -9.00 -5.46 -3.61
C PRO A 72 -8.74 -6.63 -4.58
N VAL A 73 -7.58 -6.62 -5.27
CA VAL A 73 -7.18 -7.69 -6.19
C VAL A 73 -6.83 -8.97 -5.42
N LEU A 74 -6.06 -8.86 -4.33
CA LEU A 74 -5.68 -10.01 -3.50
C LEU A 74 -6.90 -10.73 -2.92
N ILE A 75 -7.94 -9.98 -2.53
CA ILE A 75 -9.21 -10.54 -2.05
C ILE A 75 -10.01 -11.14 -3.20
N LYS A 76 -10.14 -10.43 -4.31
CA LYS A 76 -10.88 -10.89 -5.50
C LYS A 76 -10.31 -12.18 -6.07
N ASP A 77 -8.99 -12.33 -6.10
CA ASP A 77 -8.28 -13.52 -6.59
C ASP A 77 -8.22 -14.65 -5.54
N GLY A 78 -8.74 -14.44 -4.33
CA GLY A 78 -8.75 -15.44 -3.26
C GLY A 78 -7.38 -15.70 -2.61
N LEU A 79 -6.40 -14.81 -2.84
CA LEU A 79 -5.09 -14.90 -2.20
C LEU A 79 -5.15 -14.50 -0.72
N LEU A 80 -6.01 -13.54 -0.39
CA LEU A 80 -6.34 -13.12 0.97
C LEU A 80 -7.87 -13.09 1.16
N THR A 81 -8.31 -13.15 2.41
CA THR A 81 -9.70 -12.91 2.79
C THR A 81 -9.87 -11.54 3.42
N LEU A 82 -11.11 -11.02 3.38
CA LEU A 82 -11.45 -9.74 4.01
C LEU A 82 -11.11 -9.74 5.51
N ASN A 83 -11.39 -10.84 6.22
CA ASN A 83 -11.10 -10.97 7.65
C ASN A 83 -9.59 -10.92 7.95
N GLU A 84 -8.77 -11.66 7.19
CA GLU A 84 -7.30 -11.65 7.37
C GLU A 84 -6.72 -10.25 7.18
N VAL A 85 -7.20 -9.50 6.19
CA VAL A 85 -6.76 -8.10 5.96
C VAL A 85 -7.30 -7.18 7.05
N ARG A 86 -8.54 -7.39 7.48
CA ARG A 86 -9.21 -6.56 8.48
C ARG A 86 -8.50 -6.58 9.84
N GLU A 87 -7.85 -7.69 10.19
CA GLU A 87 -7.00 -7.78 11.39
C GLU A 87 -5.80 -6.81 11.36
N LEU A 88 -5.39 -6.34 10.17
CA LEU A 88 -4.26 -5.45 9.96
C LEU A 88 -4.68 -3.99 9.67
N ILE A 89 -5.96 -3.64 9.83
CA ILE A 89 -6.49 -2.35 9.38
C ILE A 89 -5.81 -1.13 10.01
N GLU A 90 -5.29 -1.25 11.22
CA GLU A 90 -4.59 -0.15 11.89
C GLU A 90 -3.36 0.32 11.10
N TYR A 91 -2.67 -0.59 10.39
CA TYR A 91 -1.53 -0.22 9.54
C TYR A 91 -1.93 0.60 8.32
N PHE A 92 -3.17 0.47 7.85
CA PHE A 92 -3.74 1.35 6.84
C PHE A 92 -4.12 2.71 7.44
N PHE A 93 -4.80 2.72 8.59
CA PHE A 93 -5.17 3.96 9.28
C PHE A 93 -3.95 4.80 9.70
N GLU A 94 -2.81 4.18 9.99
CA GLU A 94 -1.52 4.88 10.14
C GLU A 94 -1.13 5.68 8.89
N MET A 95 -1.37 5.15 7.69
CA MET A 95 -1.02 5.85 6.45
C MET A 95 -1.92 7.07 6.21
N LEU A 96 -3.16 7.08 6.70
CA LEU A 96 -4.06 8.25 6.62
C LEU A 96 -3.58 9.45 7.44
N LYS A 97 -2.62 9.24 8.34
CA LYS A 97 -1.98 10.25 9.19
C LYS A 97 -0.45 10.27 9.06
N ASP A 98 0.09 9.72 7.97
CA ASP A 98 1.53 9.63 7.72
C ASP A 98 2.16 11.04 7.62
N ASP A 99 3.36 11.22 8.18
CA ASP A 99 4.11 12.47 8.07
C ASP A 99 4.57 12.75 6.63
N ASN A 100 4.76 11.70 5.83
CA ASN A 100 4.98 11.81 4.41
C ASN A 100 3.68 12.19 3.70
N ILE A 101 3.57 13.49 3.37
CA ILE A 101 2.41 14.10 2.68
C ILE A 101 2.01 13.32 1.43
N THR A 102 2.96 12.81 0.65
CA THR A 102 2.66 12.04 -0.56
C THR A 102 1.98 10.71 -0.23
N VAL A 103 2.50 9.96 0.75
CA VAL A 103 1.87 8.69 1.18
C VAL A 103 0.50 8.97 1.77
N ARG A 104 0.38 10.00 2.60
CA ARG A 104 -0.88 10.40 3.23
C ARG A 104 -1.95 10.75 2.20
N ALA A 105 -1.63 11.64 1.27
CA ALA A 105 -2.56 12.06 0.22
C ALA A 105 -2.98 10.89 -0.67
N LEU A 106 -2.04 10.06 -1.10
CA LEU A 106 -2.34 8.88 -1.92
C LEU A 106 -3.18 7.85 -1.17
N SER A 107 -2.99 7.70 0.14
CA SER A 107 -3.79 6.78 0.95
C SER A 107 -5.25 7.22 1.05
N TRP A 108 -5.51 8.53 1.13
CA TRP A 108 -6.86 9.09 1.08
C TRP A 108 -7.50 8.98 -0.31
N TYR A 109 -6.79 9.39 -1.36
CA TYR A 109 -7.39 9.52 -2.69
C TYR A 109 -7.39 8.22 -3.50
N VAL A 110 -6.30 7.45 -3.45
CA VAL A 110 -6.11 6.27 -4.32
C VAL A 110 -6.53 4.99 -3.61
N THR A 111 -6.14 4.82 -2.35
CA THR A 111 -6.30 3.54 -1.65
C THR A 111 -7.66 3.42 -0.97
N LEU A 112 -8.11 4.46 -0.27
CA LEU A 112 -9.26 4.37 0.63
C LEU A 112 -10.57 3.97 -0.09
N ILE A 113 -10.87 4.58 -1.24
CA ILE A 113 -12.15 4.35 -1.93
C ILE A 113 -12.33 2.88 -2.31
N PRO A 114 -11.37 2.21 -2.97
CA PRO A 114 -11.46 0.77 -3.20
C PRO A 114 -11.68 -0.06 -1.92
N LEU A 115 -11.09 0.34 -0.78
CA LEU A 115 -11.29 -0.37 0.49
C LEU A 115 -12.70 -0.17 1.08
N ILE A 116 -13.32 0.99 0.85
CA ILE A 116 -14.72 1.24 1.21
C ILE A 116 -15.65 0.43 0.30
N GLU A 117 -15.39 0.42 -1.02
CA GLU A 117 -16.22 -0.29 -2.00
C GLU A 117 -16.29 -1.80 -1.74
N ILE A 118 -15.18 -2.42 -1.33
CA ILE A 118 -15.15 -3.84 -0.96
C ILE A 118 -15.64 -4.10 0.48
N GLY A 119 -16.05 -3.06 1.22
CA GLY A 119 -16.58 -3.16 2.57
C GLY A 119 -15.54 -3.43 3.66
N LEU A 120 -14.25 -3.22 3.37
CA LEU A 120 -13.17 -3.42 4.34
C LEU A 120 -13.08 -2.26 5.35
N VAL A 121 -13.34 -1.04 4.89
CA VAL A 121 -13.38 0.19 5.70
C VAL A 121 -14.77 0.79 5.66
N LYS A 122 -15.28 1.21 6.81
CA LYS A 122 -16.54 1.96 6.90
C LYS A 122 -16.26 3.45 7.11
N LYS A 123 -17.09 4.31 6.52
CA LYS A 123 -16.92 5.77 6.59
C LYS A 123 -16.93 6.29 8.03
N GLU A 124 -17.69 5.66 8.92
CA GLU A 124 -17.79 6.05 10.33
C GLU A 124 -16.46 5.87 11.09
N GLU A 125 -15.60 4.96 10.64
CA GLU A 125 -14.29 4.71 11.26
C GLU A 125 -13.28 5.82 10.96
N LEU A 126 -13.55 6.60 9.91
CA LEU A 126 -12.66 7.63 9.39
C LEU A 126 -12.80 8.98 10.11
N VAL A 127 -13.89 9.18 10.87
CA VAL A 127 -14.22 10.46 11.51
C VAL A 127 -13.07 11.00 12.36
N GLN A 128 -12.39 10.11 13.09
CA GLN A 128 -11.24 10.48 13.93
C GLN A 128 -10.02 10.95 13.12
N TYR A 129 -9.94 10.60 11.83
CA TYR A 129 -8.81 10.87 10.95
C TYR A 129 -9.00 12.11 10.05
N TYR A 130 -10.20 12.68 9.98
CA TYR A 130 -10.51 13.77 9.05
C TYR A 130 -9.65 15.03 9.22
N LYS A 131 -9.13 15.32 10.42
CA LYS A 131 -8.20 16.44 10.59
C LYS A 131 -6.98 16.33 9.67
N TRP A 132 -6.43 15.12 9.51
CA TRP A 132 -5.25 14.89 8.67
C TRP A 132 -5.55 14.96 7.17
N LEU A 133 -6.81 14.70 6.77
CA LEU A 133 -7.28 14.97 5.42
C LEU A 133 -7.43 16.48 5.20
N CYS A 134 -7.96 17.21 6.19
CA CYS A 134 -8.12 18.66 6.10
C CYS A 134 -6.81 19.43 6.10
N ASP A 135 -5.77 18.90 6.75
CA ASP A 135 -4.42 19.46 6.70
C ASP A 135 -3.77 19.34 5.30
N LEU A 136 -4.39 18.63 4.35
CA LEU A 136 -3.94 18.53 2.97
C LEU A 136 -4.65 19.56 2.08
N GLU A 137 -3.93 20.62 1.74
CA GLU A 137 -4.36 21.67 0.81
C GLU A 137 -4.09 21.24 -0.66
N MET A 138 -4.76 20.18 -1.11
CA MET A 138 -4.63 19.63 -2.46
C MET A 138 -6.00 19.57 -3.15
N GLU A 139 -6.11 20.11 -4.37
CA GLU A 139 -7.37 20.17 -5.13
C GLU A 139 -7.90 18.76 -5.47
N GLU A 140 -6.98 17.82 -5.72
CA GLU A 140 -7.30 16.42 -6.00
C GLU A 140 -8.05 15.73 -4.84
N LEU A 141 -7.99 16.30 -3.64
CA LEU A 141 -8.68 15.77 -2.46
C LEU A 141 -10.10 16.30 -2.26
N GLU A 142 -10.57 17.25 -3.07
CA GLU A 142 -11.92 17.80 -2.92
C GLU A 142 -13.01 16.77 -3.26
N GLU A 143 -12.73 15.87 -4.21
CA GLU A 143 -13.63 14.76 -4.54
C GLU A 143 -13.79 13.82 -3.34
N ILE A 144 -12.69 13.39 -2.72
CA ILE A 144 -12.73 12.49 -1.56
C ILE A 144 -13.38 13.17 -0.34
N LYS A 145 -13.09 14.45 -0.08
CA LYS A 145 -13.74 15.21 1.00
C LYS A 145 -15.26 15.25 0.79
N THR A 146 -15.71 15.50 -0.44
CA THR A 146 -17.13 15.51 -0.80
C THR A 146 -17.76 14.13 -0.62
N GLU A 147 -17.12 13.07 -1.11
CA GLU A 147 -17.63 11.70 -0.99
C GLU A 147 -17.76 11.25 0.48
N LEU A 148 -16.82 11.66 1.32
CA LEU A 148 -16.81 11.36 2.75
C LEU A 148 -17.69 12.33 3.58
N GLY A 149 -18.22 13.39 2.96
CA GLY A 149 -19.00 14.42 3.64
C GLY A 149 -18.19 15.25 4.64
N VAL A 150 -16.88 15.37 4.42
CA VAL A 150 -15.95 16.09 5.30
C VAL A 150 -16.00 17.58 4.97
N LYS A 151 -16.10 18.41 6.01
CA LYS A 151 -15.95 19.85 5.91
C LYS A 151 -14.67 20.26 6.62
N CYS A 152 -13.70 20.64 5.80
CA CYS A 152 -12.57 21.46 6.17
C CYS A 152 -13.01 22.93 5.96
#